data_AF-A0A6I3KUS5-F1
#
_entry.id   AF-A0A6I3KUS5-F1
#
_cell.length_a   1.000
_cell.length_b   1.000
_cell.length_c   1.000
_cell.angle_alpha   90.00
_cell.angle_beta   90.00
_cell.angle_gamma   90.00
#
_symmetry.space_group_name_H-M   'P 1'
#
loop_
_entity.id
_entity.type
_entity.pdbx_description
1 polymer ?
#
loop_
_entity_poly.entity_id
_entity_poly.type
_entity_poly.pdbx_seq_one_letter_code
_entity_poly.pdbx_strand_id
1 'polypeptide(L)' 'MPLPSFMVLDFGRDQRGKDVEPSVVFAESYTGAMYFERVADVGRFRKAFQEVLKATLDVRPTRDLLREKAREHENDR' A
#
# COMPACT_ATOMS: atom_id res chain seq x y z
N MET A 1 -9.03 7.96 -13.44
CA MET A 1 -8.51 8.81 -12.35
C MET A 1 -7.53 7.96 -11.55
N PRO A 2 -6.27 8.39 -11.35
CA PRO A 2 -5.37 7.66 -10.46
C PRO A 2 -6.01 7.60 -9.06
N LEU A 3 -5.90 6.46 -8.39
CA LEU A 3 -6.35 6.35 -7.01
C LEU A 3 -5.52 7.31 -6.16
N PRO A 4 -6.12 8.18 -5.34
CA PRO A 4 -5.36 8.97 -4.39
C PRO A 4 -4.58 8.04 -3.46
N SER A 5 -3.40 8.49 -3.04
CA SER A 5 -2.58 7.77 -2.07
C SER A 5 -3.40 7.48 -0.81
N PHE A 6 -3.32 6.24 -0.34
CA PHE A 6 -3.99 5.82 0.88
C PHE A 6 -3.07 4.96 1.74
N MET A 7 -3.35 4.95 3.04
CA MET A 7 -2.72 4.08 4.04
C MET A 7 -3.79 3.33 4.81
N VAL A 8 -3.55 2.04 5.05
CA VAL A 8 -4.34 1.23 5.98
C VAL A 8 -3.58 1.18 7.30
N LEU A 9 -4.19 1.70 8.36
CA LEU A 9 -3.64 1.70 9.72
C LEU A 9 -4.22 0.51 10.48
N ASP A 10 -3.34 -0.39 10.93
CA ASP A 10 -3.68 -1.57 11.69
C ASP A 10 -3.07 -1.49 13.09
N PHE A 11 -3.92 -1.63 14.11
CA PHE A 11 -3.53 -1.45 15.52
C PHE A 11 -3.29 -2.78 16.25
N GLY A 12 -3.36 -3.89 15.51
CA GLY A 12 -3.16 -5.23 16.05
C GLY A 12 -4.31 -5.71 16.94
N ARG A 13 -4.07 -6.84 17.61
CA ARG A 13 -5.02 -7.51 18.49
C ARG A 13 -4.42 -7.71 19.88
N ASP A 14 -5.27 -7.63 20.90
CA ASP A 14 -4.91 -7.95 22.27
C ASP A 14 -4.66 -9.47 22.46
N GLN A 15 -4.26 -9.87 23.67
CA GLN A 15 -3.99 -11.27 24.01
C GLN A 15 -5.22 -12.19 23.86
N ARG A 16 -6.43 -11.61 23.79
CA ARG A 16 -7.70 -12.32 23.64
C ARG A 16 -8.18 -12.33 22.19
N GLY A 17 -7.38 -11.79 21.26
CA GLY A 17 -7.69 -11.72 19.84
C GLY A 17 -8.69 -10.63 19.46
N LYS A 18 -9.01 -9.70 20.37
CA LYS A 18 -9.86 -8.54 20.08
C LYS A 18 -9.00 -7.42 19.50
N ASP A 19 -9.50 -6.73 18.48
CA ASP A 19 -8.79 -5.58 17.92
C ASP A 19 -8.58 -4.52 19.00
N VAL A 20 -7.33 -4.03 19.15
CA VAL A 20 -6.96 -3.01 20.15
C VAL A 20 -7.68 -1.69 19.81
N GLU A 21 -7.67 -1.35 18.53
CA GLU A 21 -8.41 -0.25 17.92
C GLU A 21 -8.91 -0.70 16.53
N PRO A 22 -10.01 -0.12 16.01
CA PRO A 22 -10.49 -0.43 14.67
C PRO A 22 -9.45 -0.03 13.62
N SER A 23 -9.24 -0.88 12.61
CA SER A 23 -8.44 -0.50 11.44
C SER A 23 -9.06 0.70 10.73
N VAL A 24 -8.22 1.64 10.29
CA VAL A 24 -8.67 2.87 9.61
C VAL A 24 -7.95 3.03 8.29
N VAL A 25 -8.67 3.41 7.23
CA VAL A 25 -8.04 3.90 6.00
C VAL A 25 -7.93 5.41 6.07
N PHE A 26 -6.71 5.91 5.92
CA PHE A 26 -6.43 7.31 5.63
C PHE A 26 -6.26 7.47 4.11
N ALA A 27 -6.99 8.39 3.50
CA ALA A 27 -6.80 8.75 2.10
C ALA A 27 -6.65 10.27 1.95
N GLU A 28 -5.63 10.70 1.22
CA GLU A 28 -5.42 12.12 0.91
C GLU A 28 -6.51 12.61 -0.05
N SER A 29 -7.06 13.79 0.23
CA SER A 29 -8.03 14.47 -0.62
C SER A 29 -7.62 15.92 -0.88
N TYR A 30 -8.14 16.49 -1.96
CA TYR A 30 -7.80 17.85 -2.41
C TYR A 30 -8.11 18.93 -1.35
N THR A 31 -9.12 18.72 -0.51
CA THR A 31 -9.55 19.66 0.53
C THR A 31 -9.35 19.15 1.96
N GLY A 32 -8.64 18.04 2.15
CA GLY A 32 -8.42 17.46 3.49
C GLY A 32 -8.08 15.97 3.45
N ALA A 33 -8.34 15.27 4.56
CA ALA A 33 -8.15 13.82 4.67
C ALA A 33 -9.50 13.10 4.83
N MET A 34 -9.63 11.93 4.22
CA MET A 34 -10.75 11.02 4.44
C MET A 34 -10.32 9.87 5.34
N TYR A 35 -11.16 9.55 6.33
CA TYR A 35 -10.97 8.43 7.24
C TYR A 35 -12.11 7.42 7.07
N PHE A 36 -11.79 6.16 6.82
CA PHE A 36 -12.78 5.08 6.71
C PHE A 36 -12.50 3.99 7.73
N GLU A 37 -13.44 3.77 8.66
CA GLU A 37 -13.32 2.75 9.72
C GLU A 37 -14.25 1.56 9.51
N ARG A 38 -15.25 1.71 8.63
CA ARG A 38 -16.19 0.63 8.33
C ARG A 38 -15.42 -0.55 7.76
N VAL A 39 -15.59 -1.73 8.36
CA VAL A 39 -14.95 -2.98 7.95
C VAL A 39 -15.06 -3.24 6.44
N ALA A 40 -16.22 -2.96 5.85
CA ALA A 40 -16.45 -3.11 4.41
C ALA A 40 -15.58 -2.16 3.56
N ASP A 41 -15.37 -0.93 4.02
CA ASP A 41 -14.57 0.07 3.30
C ASP A 41 -13.08 -0.23 3.44
N VAL A 42 -12.61 -0.52 4.66
CA VAL A 42 -11.25 -1.01 4.91
C VAL A 42 -10.93 -2.24 4.06
N GLY A 43 -11.88 -3.19 3.98
CA GLY A 43 -11.75 -4.40 3.16
C GLY A 43 -11.58 -4.10 1.67
N ARG A 44 -12.29 -3.11 1.13
CA ARG A 44 -12.14 -2.69 -0.28
C ARG A 44 -10.76 -2.12 -0.57
N PHE A 45 -10.26 -1.25 0.30
CA PHE A 45 -8.91 -0.68 0.15
C PHE A 45 -7.81 -1.75 0.27
N ARG A 46 -7.94 -2.68 1.22
CA ARG A 46 -7.04 -3.84 1.31
C ARG A 46 -7.05 -4.67 0.02
N LYS A 47 -8.23 -4.94 -0.56
CA LYS A 47 -8.34 -5.67 -1.82
C LYS A 47 -7.66 -4.90 -2.97
N ALA A 48 -7.90 -3.59 -3.08
CA ALA A 48 -7.26 -2.76 -4.10
C ALA A 48 -5.73 -2.77 -3.98
N PHE A 49 -5.20 -2.64 -2.75
CA PHE A 49 -3.76 -2.76 -2.50
C PHE A 49 -3.22 -4.14 -2.93
N GLN A 50 -3.92 -5.22 -2.61
CA GLN A 50 -3.50 -6.58 -2.99
C GLN A 50 -3.48 -6.79 -4.52
N GLU A 51 -4.42 -6.22 -5.26
CA GLU A 51 -4.40 -6.30 -6.73
C GLU A 51 -3.20 -5.55 -7.31
N VAL A 52 -2.84 -4.38 -6.77
CA VAL A 52 -1.62 -3.66 -7.17
C VAL A 52 -0.38 -4.47 -6.81
N LEU A 53 -0.31 -5.02 -5.60
CA LEU A 53 0.83 -5.80 -5.11
C LEU A 53 1.09 -7.02 -5.99
N LYS A 54 0.05 -7.73 -6.44
CA LYS A 54 0.17 -8.87 -7.36
C LYS A 54 0.77 -8.52 -8.72
N ALA A 55 0.65 -7.26 -9.15
CA ALA A 55 1.24 -6.79 -10.39
C ALA A 55 2.70 -6.32 -10.23
N THR A 56 3.23 -6.30 -9.00
CA THR A 56 4.62 -5.92 -8.72
C THR A 56 5.58 -7.09 -8.85
N LEU A 57 6.87 -6.79 -9.05
CA LEU A 57 7.93 -7.79 -9.12
C LEU A 57 8.31 -8.29 -7.72
N ASP A 58 8.61 -9.58 -7.62
CA ASP A 58 9.28 -10.15 -6.45
C ASP A 58 10.68 -9.58 -6.24
N VAL A 59 11.28 -9.87 -5.07
CA VAL A 59 12.58 -9.31 -4.64
C VAL A 59 13.70 -9.54 -5.65
N ARG A 60 13.82 -10.76 -6.19
CA ARG A 60 14.88 -11.12 -7.14
C ARG A 60 14.76 -10.36 -8.47
N PRO A 61 13.64 -10.43 -9.21
CA PRO A 61 13.47 -9.68 -10.45
C PRO A 61 13.52 -8.16 -10.22
N THR A 62 13.05 -7.66 -9.08
CA THR A 62 13.21 -6.24 -8.71
C THR A 62 14.68 -5.83 -8.65
N ARG A 63 15.52 -6.60 -7.96
CA ARG A 63 16.97 -6.33 -7.85
C ARG A 63 17.65 -6.37 -9.22
N ASP A 64 17.28 -7.33 -10.05
CA ASP A 64 17.89 -7.51 -11.35
C ASP A 64 17.52 -6.33 -12.28
N LEU A 65 16.26 -5.90 -12.28
CA LEU A 65 15.81 -4.70 -12.99
C LEU A 65 16.52 -3.43 -12.51
N LEU A 66 16.70 -3.24 -11.20
CA LEU A 66 17.42 -2.08 -10.65
C LEU A 66 18.88 -2.04 -11.11
N ARG A 67 19.55 -3.20 -11.20
CA ARG A 67 20.93 -3.30 -11.69
C ARG A 67 21.04 -3.03 -13.18
N GLU A 68 20.07 -3.49 -13.97
CA GLU A 68 19.98 -3.20 -15.41
C GLU A 68 19.88 -1.68 -15.62
N LYS A 69 18.95 -1.02 -14.95
CA LYS A 69 18.78 0.45 -15.05
C LYS A 69 19.98 1.24 -14.57
N ALA A 70 20.65 0.80 -13.49
CA ALA A 70 21.90 1.44 -13.05
C ALA A 70 23.00 1.39 -14.13
N ARG A 71 23.17 0.24 -14.81
CA ARG A 71 24.16 0.08 -15.89
C ARG A 71 23.83 0.93 -17.11
N GLU A 72 22.55 1.02 -17.50
CA GLU A 72 22.11 1.91 -18.58
C GLU A 72 22.53 3.37 -18.30
N HIS A 73 22.29 3.86 -17.08
CA HIS A 73 22.66 5.23 -16.69
C HIS A 73 24.17 5.49 -16.58
N GLU A 74 24.97 4.46 -16.29
CA GLU A 74 26.44 4.57 -16.28
C GLU A 74 27.01 4.63 -17.70
N ASN A 75 26.40 3.93 -18.66
CA ASN A 75 26.85 3.90 -20.05
C ASN A 75 26.44 5.17 -20.86
N ASP A 76 25.39 5.87 -20.43
CA ASP A 76 24.93 7.13 -21.03
C ASP A 76 25.76 8.36 -20.60
N ARG A 77 26.80 8.19 -19.78
CA ARG A 77 27.73 9.24 -19.31
C ARG A 77 29.08 9.15 -20.00
#